data_AF-A0A1E7N3Y3-F1
#
_entry.id   AF-A0A1E7N3Y3-F1
#
_cell.length_a   1.000
_cell.length_b   1.000
_cell.length_c   1.000
_cell.angle_alpha   90.00
_cell.angle_beta   90.00
_cell.angle_gamma   90.00
#
_symmetry.space_group_name_H-M   'P 1'
#
loop_
_entity.id
_entity.type
_entity.pdbx_description
1 polymer ?
#
loop_
_entity_poly.entity_id
_entity_poly.type
_entity_poly.pdbx_seq_one_letter_code
_entity_poly.pdbx_strand_id
1 'polypeptide(L)'
;MDTCSPEELGELVPRSRDHRYDRLAADGLALGVRQTAALMELALTENGLHPDPAARLPVYGGARPAAGAEMLVLRPEQVAAASAFLRGSALGELVRQQNTVLARRVAQLDSAPPWSETWATRVVNDLRELRDFFAGAAAAGDAVVVRESAGTVR
;
A
#
# COMPACT_ATOMS: atom_id res chain seq x y z
N MET A 1 -6.11 -26.55 -15.56
CA MET A 1 -5.24 -25.54 -14.92
C MET A 1 -6.12 -24.89 -13.88
N ASP A 2 -5.91 -25.27 -12.62
CA ASP A 2 -6.76 -24.91 -11.50
C ASP A 2 -6.66 -23.41 -11.26
N THR A 3 -7.76 -22.70 -11.54
CA THR A 3 -7.89 -21.29 -11.22
C THR A 3 -8.19 -21.19 -9.74
N CYS A 4 -7.19 -20.90 -8.91
CA CYS A 4 -7.45 -20.54 -7.51
C CYS A 4 -8.40 -19.34 -7.46
N SER A 5 -9.44 -19.43 -6.64
CA SER A 5 -10.28 -18.28 -6.35
C SER A 5 -9.49 -17.22 -5.56
N PRO A 6 -9.90 -15.94 -5.59
CA PRO A 6 -9.32 -14.92 -4.72
C PRO A 6 -9.31 -15.37 -3.25
N GLU A 7 -10.38 -16.00 -2.77
CA GLU A 7 -10.50 -16.51 -1.40
C GLU A 7 -9.42 -17.54 -1.07
N GLU A 8 -9.20 -18.51 -1.97
CA GLU A 8 -8.16 -19.54 -1.83
C GLU A 8 -6.76 -18.91 -1.81
N LEU A 9 -6.50 -17.90 -2.64
CA LEU A 9 -5.24 -17.15 -2.62
C LEU A 9 -5.02 -16.43 -1.28
N GLY A 10 -6.06 -15.91 -0.64
CA GLY A 10 -5.90 -15.25 0.68
C GLY A 10 -5.87 -16.16 1.87
N GLU A 11 -6.14 -17.45 1.71
CA GLU A 11 -5.74 -18.45 2.72
C GLU A 11 -4.23 -18.70 2.65
N LEU A 12 -3.60 -18.48 1.49
CA LEU A 12 -2.15 -18.58 1.33
C LEU A 12 -1.40 -17.36 1.86
N VAL A 13 -2.06 -16.20 1.91
CA VAL A 13 -1.52 -14.94 2.47
C VAL A 13 -1.77 -14.86 3.98
N PRO A 14 -0.73 -14.76 4.82
CA PRO A 14 -0.88 -14.64 6.27
C PRO A 14 -1.78 -13.47 6.69
N ARG A 15 -2.72 -13.72 7.60
CA ARG A 15 -3.66 -12.71 8.13
C ARG A 15 -3.05 -11.80 9.19
N SER A 16 -2.03 -12.31 9.88
CA SER A 16 -1.29 -11.63 10.93
C SER A 16 0.20 -11.69 10.63
N ARG A 17 0.95 -10.76 11.22
CA ARG A 17 2.41 -10.75 11.14
C ARG A 17 2.98 -11.87 12.02
N ASP A 18 2.98 -13.09 11.49
CA ASP A 18 3.52 -14.30 12.10
C ASP A 18 4.84 -14.73 11.41
N HIS A 19 5.45 -15.80 11.89
CA HIS A 19 6.67 -16.35 11.28
C HIS A 19 6.52 -16.76 9.81
N ARG A 20 5.29 -16.97 9.31
CA ARG A 20 5.05 -17.24 7.90
C ARG A 20 5.09 -15.94 7.10
N TYR A 21 4.49 -14.89 7.61
CA TYR A 21 4.60 -13.55 7.03
C TYR A 21 6.07 -13.09 6.95
N ASP A 22 6.83 -13.20 8.04
CA ASP A 22 8.21 -12.70 8.06
C ASP A 22 9.10 -13.43 7.05
N ARG A 23 8.85 -14.73 6.80
CA ARG A 23 9.52 -15.47 5.73
C ARG A 23 9.15 -14.96 4.34
N LEU A 24 7.86 -14.82 4.05
CA LEU A 24 7.41 -14.28 2.76
C LEU A 24 7.92 -12.86 2.52
N ALA A 25 8.00 -12.03 3.56
CA ALA A 25 8.56 -10.69 3.47
C ALA A 25 10.07 -10.71 3.21
N ALA A 26 10.82 -11.61 3.84
CA ALA A 26 12.25 -11.79 3.58
C ALA A 26 12.54 -12.23 2.13
N ASP A 27 11.63 -13.02 1.54
CA ASP A 27 11.70 -13.44 0.14
C ASP A 27 11.13 -12.38 -0.84
N GLY A 28 10.67 -11.22 -0.34
CA GLY A 28 10.09 -10.14 -1.15
C GLY A 28 8.68 -10.43 -1.68
N LEU A 29 8.04 -11.49 -1.21
CA LEU A 29 6.71 -11.95 -1.64
C LEU A 29 5.56 -11.32 -0.83
N ALA A 30 5.86 -10.64 0.27
CA ALA A 30 4.89 -9.92 1.08
C ALA A 30 5.45 -8.56 1.53
N LEU A 31 4.61 -7.53 1.47
CA LEU A 31 4.89 -6.21 2.03
C LEU A 31 3.77 -5.80 2.96
N GLY A 32 4.12 -5.24 4.12
CA GLY A 32 3.16 -4.85 5.15
C GLY A 32 3.41 -3.42 5.55
N VAL A 33 2.44 -2.57 5.26
CA VAL A 33 2.50 -1.14 5.53
C VAL A 33 1.78 -0.86 6.84
N ARG A 34 2.52 -0.56 7.91
CA ARG A 34 1.94 -0.33 9.25
C ARG A 34 1.69 1.16 9.49
N GLN A 35 0.48 1.51 9.95
CA GLN A 35 0.07 2.85 10.42
C GLN A 35 0.15 3.98 9.38
N THR A 36 0.91 3.80 8.30
CA THR A 36 1.13 4.78 7.22
C THR A 36 0.28 4.50 5.99
N ALA A 37 -0.40 3.35 5.87
CA ALA A 37 -1.17 3.00 4.67
C ALA A 37 -2.16 4.11 4.25
N ALA A 38 -2.95 4.62 5.20
CA ALA A 38 -3.85 5.74 4.94
C ALA A 38 -3.11 7.05 4.60
N LEU A 39 -1.92 7.28 5.14
CA LEU A 39 -1.09 8.45 4.83
C LEU A 39 -0.47 8.33 3.43
N MET A 40 -0.07 7.13 3.04
CA MET A 40 0.47 6.82 1.71
C MET A 40 -0.60 6.96 0.64
N GLU A 41 -1.81 6.45 0.87
CA GLU A 41 -2.95 6.69 -0.02
C GLU A 41 -3.17 8.19 -0.23
N LEU A 42 -3.24 8.97 0.85
CA LEU A 42 -3.45 10.42 0.75
C LEU A 42 -2.31 11.10 -0.01
N ALA A 43 -1.05 10.72 0.25
CA ALA A 43 0.10 11.28 -0.46
C ALA A 43 0.07 10.97 -1.98
N LEU A 44 -0.47 9.81 -2.38
CA LEU A 44 -0.56 9.41 -3.78
C LEU A 44 -1.79 9.97 -4.50
N THR A 45 -2.88 10.25 -3.78
CA THR A 45 -4.19 10.57 -4.38
C THR A 45 -4.63 12.01 -4.22
N GLU A 46 -4.18 12.72 -3.20
CA GLU A 46 -4.53 14.13 -2.93
C GLU A 46 -3.46 15.11 -3.47
N ASN A 47 -2.56 14.65 -4.33
CA ASN A 47 -1.41 15.41 -4.80
C ASN A 47 -1.67 16.44 -5.92
N GLY A 48 -2.94 16.68 -6.27
CA GLY A 48 -3.32 17.68 -7.28
C GLY A 48 -2.90 17.33 -8.71
N LEU A 49 -2.15 16.24 -8.93
CA LEU A 49 -2.10 15.57 -10.22
C LEU A 49 -3.52 15.02 -10.45
N HIS A 50 -4.04 15.12 -11.69
CA HIS A 50 -5.32 14.53 -12.05
C HIS A 50 -5.46 13.13 -11.44
N PRO A 51 -6.67 12.69 -11.03
CA PRO A 51 -6.84 11.42 -10.35
C PRO A 51 -6.47 10.27 -11.30
N ASP A 52 -5.18 9.96 -11.35
CA ASP A 52 -4.67 8.84 -12.10
C ASP A 52 -5.24 7.61 -11.41
N PRO A 53 -6.08 6.81 -12.09
CA PRO A 53 -6.62 5.60 -11.49
C PRO A 53 -5.51 4.67 -10.99
N ALA A 54 -4.30 4.74 -11.56
CA ALA A 54 -3.14 3.98 -11.12
C ALA A 54 -2.63 4.40 -9.73
N ALA A 55 -2.85 5.65 -9.31
CA ALA A 55 -2.38 6.14 -8.00
C ALA A 55 -3.05 5.45 -6.80
N ARG A 56 -4.25 4.90 -7.01
CA ARG A 56 -5.03 4.22 -5.97
C ARG A 56 -4.76 2.71 -5.88
N LEU A 57 -4.18 2.13 -6.92
CA LEU A 57 -3.90 0.69 -7.00
C LEU A 57 -2.91 0.22 -5.91
N PRO A 58 -1.79 0.91 -5.64
CA PRO A 58 -0.73 0.37 -4.79
C PRO A 58 -1.15 0.09 -3.34
N VAL A 59 -2.07 0.89 -2.79
CA VAL A 59 -2.42 0.83 -1.37
C VAL A 59 -3.74 0.09 -1.13
N TYR A 60 -4.77 0.37 -1.93
CA TYR A 60 -6.11 -0.17 -1.73
C TYR A 60 -6.69 -0.88 -2.97
N GLY A 61 -5.89 -1.08 -4.02
CA GLY A 61 -6.36 -1.77 -5.22
C GLY A 61 -7.34 -0.96 -6.08
N GLY A 62 -7.39 0.37 -5.93
CA GLY A 62 -8.16 1.27 -6.80
C GLY A 62 -9.37 1.93 -6.14
N ALA A 63 -10.28 1.14 -5.55
CA ALA A 63 -11.41 1.66 -4.77
C ALA A 63 -11.23 1.22 -3.32
N ARG A 64 -11.37 2.14 -2.36
CA ARG A 64 -11.31 1.81 -0.94
C ARG A 64 -12.38 0.74 -0.65
N PRO A 65 -12.00 -0.49 -0.28
CA PRO A 65 -12.98 -1.52 0.01
C PRO A 65 -13.87 -1.05 1.17
N ALA A 66 -15.16 -1.41 1.15
CA ALA A 66 -16.00 -1.22 2.33
C ALA A 66 -15.36 -1.95 3.52
N ALA A 67 -15.54 -1.46 4.75
CA ALA A 67 -14.99 -2.12 5.93
C ALA A 67 -15.48 -3.59 5.98
N GLY A 68 -14.54 -4.54 5.90
CA GLY A 68 -14.83 -5.98 5.81
C GLY A 68 -14.94 -6.56 4.39
N ALA A 69 -14.66 -5.77 3.35
CA ALA A 69 -14.74 -6.21 1.96
C ALA A 69 -13.55 -7.05 1.50
N GLU A 70 -13.86 -7.84 0.49
CA GLU A 70 -13.10 -8.90 -0.14
C GLU A 70 -11.67 -8.49 -0.52
N MET A 71 -10.80 -9.48 -0.41
CA MET A 71 -9.44 -9.43 -0.90
C MET A 71 -9.39 -9.02 -2.36
N LEU A 72 -8.60 -7.98 -2.66
CA LEU A 72 -8.45 -7.46 -4.00
C LEU A 72 -7.24 -8.10 -4.68
N VAL A 73 -7.44 -8.59 -5.90
CA VAL A 73 -6.35 -9.11 -6.73
C VAL A 73 -6.12 -8.14 -7.88
N LEU A 74 -4.97 -7.49 -7.88
CA LEU A 74 -4.48 -6.69 -8.99
C LEU A 74 -3.92 -7.62 -10.05
N ARG A 75 -4.48 -7.52 -11.27
CA ARG A 75 -3.99 -8.26 -12.43
C ARG A 75 -2.63 -7.72 -12.89
N PRO A 76 -1.81 -8.51 -13.61
CA PRO A 76 -0.47 -8.09 -14.04
C PRO A 76 -0.45 -6.73 -14.76
N GLU A 77 -1.44 -6.41 -15.58
CA GLU A 77 -1.57 -5.12 -16.25
C GLU A 77 -1.77 -3.95 -15.26
N GLN A 78 -2.50 -4.19 -14.17
CA GLN A 78 -2.74 -3.21 -13.11
C GLN A 78 -1.49 -3.04 -12.24
N VAL A 79 -0.76 -4.13 -11.98
CA VAL A 79 0.53 -4.12 -11.28
C VAL A 79 1.57 -3.33 -12.09
N ALA A 80 1.63 -3.53 -13.40
CA ALA A 80 2.50 -2.77 -14.29
C ALA A 80 2.16 -1.27 -14.30
N ALA A 81 0.87 -0.92 -14.35
CA ALA A 81 0.42 0.48 -14.28
C ALA A 81 0.79 1.14 -12.93
N ALA A 82 0.52 0.44 -11.82
CA ALA A 82 0.90 0.88 -10.48
C ALA A 82 2.42 1.08 -10.35
N SER A 83 3.22 0.14 -10.87
CA SER A 83 4.68 0.20 -10.89
C SER A 83 5.19 1.40 -11.69
N ALA A 84 4.63 1.64 -12.89
CA ALA A 84 4.99 2.77 -13.73
C ALA A 84 4.70 4.11 -13.04
N PHE A 85 3.52 4.23 -12.43
CA PHE A 85 3.15 5.42 -11.65
C PHE A 85 4.12 5.68 -10.50
N LEU A 86 4.42 4.66 -9.68
CA LEU A 86 5.31 4.81 -8.53
C LEU A 86 6.75 5.15 -8.93
N ARG A 87 7.24 4.62 -10.07
CA ARG A 87 8.57 4.97 -10.60
C ARG A 87 8.65 6.39 -11.16
N GLY A 88 7.58 6.88 -11.79
CA GLY A 88 7.51 8.24 -12.31
C GLY A 88 7.29 9.31 -11.24
N SER A 89 6.90 8.89 -10.03
CA SER A 89 6.55 9.79 -8.94
C SER A 89 7.75 10.27 -8.12
N ALA A 90 7.83 11.58 -7.88
CA ALA A 90 8.77 12.17 -6.93
C ALA A 90 8.22 12.00 -5.48
N LEU A 91 8.28 10.78 -4.93
CA LEU A 91 7.62 10.40 -3.66
C LEU A 91 7.90 11.35 -2.49
N GLY A 92 9.13 11.87 -2.37
CA GLY A 92 9.49 12.84 -1.34
C GLY A 92 8.82 14.22 -1.52
N GLU A 93 8.64 14.66 -2.76
CA GLU A 93 7.91 15.88 -3.10
C GLU A 93 6.41 15.70 -2.84
N LEU A 94 5.84 14.54 -3.19
CA LEU A 94 4.44 14.22 -2.95
C LEU A 94 4.10 14.34 -1.45
N VAL A 95 4.89 13.71 -0.58
CA VAL A 95 4.69 13.79 0.87
C VAL A 95 4.83 15.24 1.37
N ARG A 96 5.82 15.98 0.87
CA ARG A 96 6.07 17.37 1.31
C ARG A 96 4.92 18.30 0.91
N GLN A 97 4.43 18.18 -0.33
CA GLN A 97 3.30 18.97 -0.83
C GLN A 97 2.01 18.70 -0.03
N GLN A 98 1.87 17.49 0.51
CA GLN A 98 0.71 17.06 1.28
C GLN A 98 0.85 17.23 2.81
N ASN A 99 1.90 17.91 3.29
CA ASN A 99 2.17 18.07 4.72
C ASN A 99 0.94 18.49 5.55
N THR A 100 0.13 19.45 5.06
CA THR A 100 -1.07 19.91 5.77
C THR A 100 -2.16 18.84 5.84
N VAL A 101 -2.39 18.10 4.75
CA VAL A 101 -3.40 17.03 4.69
C VAL A 101 -2.98 15.87 5.59
N LEU A 102 -1.71 15.46 5.51
CA LEU A 102 -1.13 14.39 6.32
C LEU A 102 -1.13 14.75 7.80
N ALA A 103 -0.79 15.99 8.16
CA ALA A 103 -0.84 16.48 9.53
C ALA A 103 -2.24 16.42 10.13
N ARG A 104 -3.25 16.84 9.36
CA ARG A 104 -4.66 16.73 9.78
C ARG A 104 -5.07 15.28 9.99
N ARG A 105 -4.62 14.36 9.12
CA ARG A 105 -4.96 12.94 9.27
C ARG A 105 -4.29 12.31 10.48
N VAL A 106 -3.02 12.62 10.75
CA VAL A 106 -2.34 12.15 11.97
C VAL A 106 -3.00 12.68 13.24
N ALA A 107 -3.47 13.93 13.24
CA ALA A 107 -4.20 14.49 14.38
C ALA A 107 -5.55 13.79 14.66
N GLN A 108 -6.09 13.02 13.70
CA GLN A 108 -7.30 12.20 13.88
C GLN A 108 -6.99 10.78 14.38
N LEU A 109 -5.71 10.40 14.46
CA LEU A 109 -5.30 9.11 15.02
C LEU A 109 -5.12 9.26 16.53
N ASP A 110 -6.01 8.64 17.29
CA ASP A 110 -5.92 8.63 18.76
C ASP A 110 -4.54 8.13 19.21
N SER A 111 -3.93 8.84 20.15
CA SER A 111 -2.62 8.51 20.75
C SER A 111 -1.40 8.55 19.81
N ALA A 112 -1.50 9.13 18.61
CA ALA A 112 -0.34 9.33 17.73
C ALA A 112 0.43 10.61 18.08
N PRO A 113 1.78 10.61 18.01
CA PRO A 113 2.56 11.85 18.12
C PRO A 113 2.24 12.77 16.93
N PRO A 114 2.29 14.12 17.11
CA PRO A 114 2.03 15.07 16.04
C PRO A 114 2.86 14.80 14.78
N TRP A 115 2.32 15.19 13.63
CA TRP A 115 3.05 15.15 12.37
C TRP A 115 4.38 15.89 12.48
N SER A 116 5.42 15.25 11.96
CA SER A 116 6.81 15.70 12.07
C SER A 116 7.62 15.19 10.88
N GLU A 117 8.85 15.68 10.75
CA GLU A 117 9.78 15.19 9.74
C GLU A 117 10.08 13.69 9.86
N THR A 118 10.06 13.15 11.09
CA THR A 118 10.16 11.72 11.34
C THR A 118 9.01 10.94 10.71
N TRP A 119 7.77 11.45 10.83
CA TRP A 119 6.61 10.86 10.15
C TRP A 119 6.74 10.95 8.63
N ALA A 120 7.13 12.11 8.09
CA ALA A 120 7.33 12.30 6.67
C ALA A 120 8.37 11.31 6.11
N THR A 121 9.50 11.16 6.81
CA THR A 121 10.58 10.22 6.43
C THR A 121 10.08 8.77 6.43
N ARG A 122 9.28 8.38 7.42
CA ARG A 122 8.67 7.04 7.47
C ARG A 122 7.74 6.80 6.28
N VAL A 123 6.82 7.72 6.01
CA VAL A 123 5.89 7.60 4.86
C VAL A 123 6.67 7.50 3.54
N VAL A 124 7.71 8.30 3.35
CA VAL A 124 8.54 8.24 2.14
C VAL A 124 9.28 6.90 2.02
N ASN A 125 9.80 6.35 3.12
CA ASN A 125 10.46 5.05 3.10
C ASN A 125 9.48 3.93 2.78
N ASP A 126 8.30 3.92 3.40
CA ASP A 126 7.26 2.92 3.11
C ASP A 126 6.78 3.02 1.64
N LEU A 127 6.69 4.23 1.07
CA LEU A 127 6.39 4.43 -0.36
C LEU A 127 7.50 3.90 -1.28
N ARG A 128 8.77 3.97 -0.85
CA ARG A 128 9.90 3.40 -1.61
C ARG A 128 9.86 1.88 -1.56
N GLU A 129 9.62 1.30 -0.39
CA GLU A 129 9.43 -0.15 -0.25
C GLU A 129 8.26 -0.64 -1.11
N LEU A 130 7.14 0.09 -1.13
CA LEU A 130 5.99 -0.21 -1.98
C LEU A 130 6.33 -0.13 -3.48
N ARG A 131 7.06 0.90 -3.90
CA ARG A 131 7.54 1.02 -5.28
C ARG A 131 8.42 -0.16 -5.67
N ASP A 132 9.36 -0.52 -4.82
CA ASP A 132 10.33 -1.57 -5.12
C ASP A 132 9.64 -2.95 -5.16
N PHE A 133 8.66 -3.19 -4.28
CA PHE A 133 7.78 -4.37 -4.33
C PHE A 133 6.99 -4.45 -5.65
N PHE A 134 6.30 -3.38 -6.04
CA PHE A 134 5.55 -3.35 -7.31
C PHE A 134 6.46 -3.42 -8.55
N ALA A 135 7.70 -2.92 -8.46
CA ALA A 135 8.69 -3.10 -9.52
C ALA A 135 9.10 -4.56 -9.69
N GLY A 136 9.33 -5.29 -8.58
CA GLY A 136 9.58 -6.73 -8.60
C GLY A 136 8.43 -7.52 -9.19
N ALA A 137 7.21 -7.31 -8.68
CA ALA A 137 6.02 -8.01 -9.17
C ALA A 137 5.73 -7.71 -10.66
N ALA A 138 5.86 -6.46 -11.10
CA ALA A 138 5.68 -6.10 -12.50
C ALA A 138 6.74 -6.74 -13.42
N ALA A 139 7.98 -6.86 -12.97
CA ALA A 139 9.06 -7.49 -13.73
C ALA A 139 8.84 -9.01 -13.88
N ALA A 140 8.27 -9.65 -12.86
CA ALA A 140 7.90 -11.07 -12.89
C ALA A 140 6.61 -11.35 -13.68
N GLY A 141 5.77 -10.34 -13.90
CA GLY A 141 4.44 -10.50 -14.50
C GLY A 141 3.40 -11.03 -13.50
N ASP A 142 3.63 -10.81 -12.20
CA ASP A 142 2.82 -11.34 -11.13
C ASP A 142 1.54 -10.53 -10.91
N ALA A 143 0.50 -11.22 -10.44
CA ALA A 143 -0.64 -10.59 -9.80
C ALA A 143 -0.32 -10.24 -8.34
N VAL A 144 -0.90 -9.16 -7.82
CA VAL A 144 -0.68 -8.72 -6.43
C VAL A 144 -1.97 -8.77 -5.65
N VAL A 145 -1.93 -9.40 -4.48
CA VAL A 145 -3.05 -9.43 -3.54
C VAL A 145 -2.94 -8.26 -2.57
N VAL A 146 -3.97 -7.40 -2.54
CA VAL A 146 -4.10 -6.28 -1.60
C VAL A 146 -5.17 -6.63 -0.56
N ARG A 147 -4.80 -6.50 0.71
CA ARG A 147 -5.69 -6.81 1.83
C ARG A 147 -5.43 -5.88 3.00
N GLU A 148 -6.50 -5.34 3.58
CA GLU A 148 -6.42 -4.63 4.85
C GLU A 148 -6.29 -5.66 5.98
N SER A 149 -5.21 -5.55 6.76
CA SER A 149 -5.06 -6.35 7.98
C SER A 149 -6.07 -5.82 8.99
N ALA A 150 -6.97 -6.66 9.48
CA ALA A 150 -7.82 -6.31 10.62
C ALA A 150 -6.91 -6.12 11.85
N GLY A 151 -6.46 -4.89 12.06
CA GLY A 151 -5.75 -4.52 13.27
C GLY A 151 -6.71 -4.75 14.43
N THR A 152 -6.44 -5.77 15.25
CA THR A 152 -7.07 -5.87 16.56
C THR A 152 -6.64 -4.64 17.33
N VAL A 153 -7.57 -3.70 17.53
CA VAL A 153 -7.45 -2.68 18.56
C VAL A 153 -7.32 -3.45 19.88
N ARG A 154 -6.13 -3.42 20.47
CA ARG A 154 -5.91 -3.81 21.86
C ARG A 154 -5.43 -2.59 22.61
#